data_AF-A0A9B0UBS3-F1
#
_entry.id   AF-A0A9B0UBS3-F1
#
_cell.length_a   1.000
_cell.length_b   1.000
_cell.length_c   1.000
_cell.angle_alpha   90.00
_cell.angle_beta   90.00
_cell.angle_gamma   90.00
#
_symmetry.space_group_name_H-M   'P 1'
#
loop_
_entity.id
_entity.type
_entity.pdbx_description
1 polymer ?
#
loop_
_entity_poly.entity_id
_entity_poly.type
_entity_poly.pdbx_seq_one_letter_code
_entity_poly.pdbx_strand_id
1 'polypeptide(L)'
;MNCEEIWKAFTNAFLSKNPCKIAEEDYQPLIKMVKQSLPCNKILFWSKTKTLAHDYTKDHKDMFTLENTLLGYMFDNLTWCGDAGKTEMNYKSCPVCSSSAVNVFWKAASKALAETACGVVYVMLSGSIKNAFDPNSVFGSVEVVNLNPNKVRSLQAWVMTDIGGVARDSCSGSSINELESILKQKSIQFTCLDDYK
;
A
#
# COMPACT_ATOMS: atom_id res chain seq x y z
N MET A 1 -11.45 -13.52 -16.98
CA MET A 1 -11.40 -13.31 -15.52
C MET A 1 -12.71 -13.82 -14.94
N ASN A 2 -12.66 -14.77 -14.01
CA ASN A 2 -13.87 -15.37 -13.42
C ASN A 2 -14.15 -14.72 -12.05
N CYS A 3 -15.14 -13.84 -11.99
CA CYS A 3 -15.48 -13.11 -10.76
C CYS A 3 -15.94 -14.03 -9.63
N GLU A 4 -16.56 -15.17 -9.94
CA GLU A 4 -16.99 -16.15 -8.93
C GLU A 4 -15.80 -16.83 -8.28
N GLU A 5 -14.76 -17.16 -9.05
CA GLU A 5 -13.51 -17.71 -8.53
C GLU A 5 -12.74 -16.71 -7.68
N ILE A 6 -12.71 -15.43 -8.08
CA ILE A 6 -12.11 -14.34 -7.30
C ILE A 6 -12.84 -14.20 -5.96
N TRP A 7 -14.17 -14.15 -6.00
CA TRP A 7 -14.99 -14.06 -4.78
C TRP A 7 -14.75 -15.25 -3.85
N LYS A 8 -14.71 -16.46 -4.40
CA LYS A 8 -14.41 -17.68 -3.63
C LYS A 8 -13.00 -17.65 -3.03
N ALA A 9 -11.99 -17.24 -3.78
CA ALA A 9 -10.62 -17.12 -3.29
C ALA A 9 -10.52 -16.07 -2.18
N PHE A 10 -11.23 -14.95 -2.33
CA PHE A 10 -11.32 -13.89 -1.33
C PHE A 10 -11.98 -14.37 -0.03
N THR A 11 -13.15 -14.98 -0.10
CA THR A 11 -13.88 -15.40 1.11
C THR A 11 -13.20 -16.55 1.84
N ASN A 12 -12.58 -17.49 1.11
CA ASN A 12 -11.78 -18.58 1.70
C ASN A 12 -10.58 -18.09 2.52
N ALA A 13 -10.10 -16.86 2.29
CA ALA A 13 -8.97 -16.31 3.03
C ALA A 13 -9.32 -16.09 4.51
N PHE A 14 -10.59 -15.80 4.85
CA PHE A 14 -10.95 -15.39 6.22
C PHE A 14 -12.19 -16.06 6.81
N LEU A 15 -13.07 -16.66 6.00
CA LEU A 15 -14.24 -17.39 6.52
C LEU A 15 -13.80 -18.62 7.32
N SER A 16 -14.61 -18.97 8.33
CA SER A 16 -14.38 -20.07 9.28
C SER A 16 -13.08 -19.96 10.10
N LYS A 17 -12.32 -18.86 10.00
CA LYS A 17 -11.06 -18.64 10.73
C LYS A 17 -11.26 -17.70 11.92
N ASN A 18 -10.32 -17.74 12.86
CA ASN A 18 -10.28 -16.75 13.93
C ASN A 18 -9.95 -15.37 13.30
N PRO A 19 -10.83 -14.36 13.48
CA PRO A 19 -10.68 -13.07 12.80
C PRO A 19 -9.47 -12.23 13.24
N CYS A 20 -8.72 -12.66 14.27
CA CYS A 20 -7.45 -12.08 14.69
C CYS A 20 -6.23 -13.00 14.51
N LYS A 21 -6.37 -14.08 13.73
CA LYS A 21 -5.27 -15.00 13.39
C LYS A 21 -5.22 -15.26 11.88
N ILE A 22 -5.51 -14.24 11.09
CA ILE A 22 -5.37 -14.33 9.63
C ILE A 22 -3.87 -14.22 9.28
N ALA A 23 -3.42 -15.03 8.34
CA ALA A 23 -2.04 -15.08 7.87
C ALA A 23 -1.93 -14.53 6.44
N GLU A 24 -0.75 -14.03 6.05
CA GLU A 24 -0.53 -13.48 4.69
C GLU A 24 -0.78 -14.56 3.62
N GLU A 25 -0.40 -15.81 3.94
CA GLU A 25 -0.58 -17.00 3.11
C GLU A 25 -2.04 -17.25 2.74
N ASP A 26 -2.97 -16.82 3.59
CA ASP A 26 -4.40 -17.01 3.37
C ASP A 26 -4.90 -16.24 2.13
N TYR A 27 -4.29 -15.10 1.81
CA TYR A 27 -4.64 -14.29 0.64
C TYR A 27 -3.79 -14.59 -0.61
N GLN A 28 -2.75 -15.42 -0.49
CA GLN A 28 -1.89 -15.77 -1.62
C GLN A 28 -2.64 -16.37 -2.81
N PRO A 29 -3.67 -17.24 -2.64
CA PRO A 29 -4.46 -17.74 -3.76
C PRO A 29 -5.15 -16.61 -4.54
N LEU A 30 -5.75 -15.64 -3.83
CA LEU A 30 -6.38 -14.48 -4.44
C LEU A 30 -5.34 -13.62 -5.17
N ILE A 31 -4.24 -13.25 -4.51
CA ILE A 31 -3.19 -12.38 -5.08
C ILE A 31 -2.61 -12.96 -6.37
N LYS A 32 -2.32 -14.26 -6.38
CA LYS A 32 -1.79 -14.94 -7.58
C LYS A 32 -2.80 -14.95 -8.72
N MET A 33 -4.09 -15.12 -8.41
CA MET A 33 -5.16 -15.19 -9.40
C MET A 33 -5.37 -13.88 -10.16
N VAL A 34 -5.24 -12.73 -9.46
CA VAL A 34 -5.51 -11.41 -10.04
C VAL A 34 -4.25 -10.56 -10.23
N LYS A 35 -3.09 -11.21 -10.34
CA LYS A 35 -1.82 -10.53 -10.55
C LYS A 35 -1.86 -9.67 -11.83
N GLN A 36 -1.55 -8.39 -11.68
CA GLN A 36 -1.49 -7.44 -12.79
C GLN A 36 -0.05 -7.01 -13.06
N SER A 37 0.28 -6.80 -14.33
CA SER A 37 1.50 -6.11 -14.72
C SER A 37 1.15 -4.64 -14.93
N LEU A 38 1.77 -3.76 -14.14
CA LEU A 38 1.65 -2.32 -14.32
C LEU A 38 2.81 -1.78 -15.16
N PRO A 39 2.63 -0.69 -15.91
CA PRO A 39 3.72 -0.05 -16.62
C PRO A 39 4.83 0.44 -15.66
N CYS A 40 6.09 0.28 -16.05
CA CYS A 40 7.19 0.86 -15.30
C CYS A 40 7.11 2.39 -15.28
N ASN A 41 7.69 3.00 -14.24
CA ASN A 41 7.66 4.45 -14.04
C ASN A 41 6.28 5.03 -13.72
N LYS A 42 5.28 4.21 -13.36
CA LYS A 42 3.89 4.66 -13.17
C LYS A 42 3.28 4.32 -11.81
N ILE A 43 4.02 3.68 -10.91
CA ILE A 43 3.47 3.30 -9.58
C ILE A 43 3.66 4.45 -8.59
N LEU A 44 2.55 4.85 -7.97
CA LEU A 44 2.48 5.86 -6.93
C LEU A 44 2.02 5.21 -5.62
N PHE A 45 2.95 5.05 -4.67
CA PHE A 45 2.62 4.75 -3.29
C PHE A 45 2.13 6.00 -2.57
N TRP A 46 1.45 5.81 -1.44
CA TRP A 46 1.03 6.90 -0.58
C TRP A 46 1.08 6.46 0.88
N SER A 47 1.46 7.37 1.78
CA SER A 47 1.43 7.12 3.22
C SER A 47 0.80 8.32 3.91
N LYS A 48 -0.37 8.07 4.53
CA LYS A 48 -1.19 9.10 5.19
C LYS A 48 -1.62 10.25 4.26
N THR A 49 -1.66 10.01 2.95
CA THR A 49 -1.97 10.97 1.87
C THR A 49 -2.96 10.41 0.83
N LYS A 50 -3.77 9.41 1.21
CA LYS A 50 -4.67 8.68 0.30
C LYS A 50 -5.47 9.58 -0.62
N THR A 51 -6.22 10.53 -0.05
CA THR A 51 -7.11 11.43 -0.81
C THR A 51 -6.32 12.21 -1.85
N LEU A 52 -5.17 12.78 -1.47
CA LEU A 52 -4.31 13.54 -2.37
C LEU A 52 -3.75 12.68 -3.51
N ALA A 53 -3.28 11.47 -3.19
CA ALA A 53 -2.77 10.54 -4.19
C ALA A 53 -3.85 10.10 -5.18
N HIS A 54 -5.08 9.85 -4.69
CA HIS A 54 -6.22 9.49 -5.52
C HIS A 54 -6.70 10.64 -6.41
N ASP A 55 -6.69 11.87 -5.90
CA ASP A 55 -7.03 13.04 -6.71
C ASP A 55 -5.96 13.26 -7.80
N TYR A 56 -4.68 13.09 -7.47
CA TYR A 56 -3.60 13.17 -8.44
C TYR A 56 -3.74 12.15 -9.58
N THR A 57 -4.07 10.88 -9.29
CA THR A 57 -4.22 9.85 -10.34
C THR A 57 -5.51 9.96 -11.15
N LYS A 58 -6.53 10.70 -10.67
CA LYS A 58 -7.70 11.07 -11.50
C LYS A 58 -7.30 12.00 -12.65
N ASP A 59 -6.42 12.96 -12.36
CA ASP A 59 -5.91 13.93 -13.34
C ASP A 59 -4.75 13.34 -14.17
N HIS A 60 -3.94 12.46 -13.57
CA HIS A 60 -2.82 11.76 -14.20
C HIS A 60 -3.15 10.27 -14.38
N LYS A 61 -4.03 9.97 -15.34
CA LYS A 61 -4.59 8.63 -15.59
C LYS A 61 -3.56 7.55 -15.97
N ASP A 62 -2.32 7.95 -16.23
CA ASP A 62 -1.21 7.06 -16.52
C ASP A 62 -0.45 6.61 -15.26
N MET A 63 -0.73 7.19 -14.09
CA MET A 63 -0.20 6.75 -12.80
C MET A 63 -1.19 5.86 -12.02
N PHE A 64 -0.65 4.94 -11.23
CA PHE A 64 -1.42 3.91 -10.53
C PHE A 64 -1.02 3.84 -9.06
N THR A 65 -1.99 4.07 -8.16
CA THR A 65 -1.92 3.60 -6.77
C THR A 65 -2.39 2.15 -6.69
N LEU A 66 -2.29 1.54 -5.49
CA LEU A 66 -2.85 0.21 -5.26
C LEU A 66 -4.35 0.14 -5.59
N GLU A 67 -5.10 1.20 -5.27
CA GLU A 67 -6.53 1.31 -5.52
C GLU A 67 -6.89 1.48 -6.99
N ASN A 68 -5.91 1.74 -7.87
CA ASN A 68 -6.11 1.68 -9.31
C ASN A 68 -5.92 0.26 -9.89
N THR A 69 -5.44 -0.70 -9.10
CA THR A 69 -5.41 -2.13 -9.48
C THR A 69 -6.76 -2.80 -9.19
N LEU A 70 -7.02 -3.99 -9.76
CA LEU A 70 -8.29 -4.69 -9.49
C LEU A 70 -8.47 -5.02 -8.01
N LEU A 71 -7.41 -5.48 -7.32
CA LEU A 71 -7.50 -5.80 -5.89
C LEU A 71 -7.84 -4.56 -5.07
N GLY A 72 -7.08 -3.49 -5.26
CA GLY A 72 -7.34 -2.26 -4.51
C GLY A 72 -8.72 -1.71 -4.83
N TYR A 73 -9.12 -1.66 -6.10
CA TYR A 73 -10.41 -1.15 -6.52
C TYR A 73 -11.60 -1.92 -5.91
N MET A 74 -11.57 -3.25 -5.93
CA MET A 74 -12.69 -4.06 -5.42
C MET A 74 -12.90 -3.93 -3.91
N PHE A 75 -11.82 -3.69 -3.16
CA PHE A 75 -11.85 -3.76 -1.69
C PHE A 75 -11.62 -2.40 -1.03
N ASP A 76 -11.52 -1.32 -1.81
CA ASP A 76 -11.29 0.01 -1.26
C ASP A 76 -12.44 0.46 -0.35
N ASN A 77 -12.09 0.99 0.83
CA ASN A 77 -13.02 1.44 1.88
C ASN A 77 -14.00 0.36 2.38
N LEU A 78 -13.76 -0.93 2.11
CA LEU A 78 -14.56 -2.03 2.65
C LEU A 78 -13.96 -2.58 3.95
N THR A 79 -14.82 -3.18 4.77
CA THR A 79 -14.43 -3.92 5.98
C THR A 79 -15.09 -5.29 5.97
N TRP A 80 -14.33 -6.33 6.31
CA TRP A 80 -14.82 -7.70 6.34
C TRP A 80 -14.11 -8.54 7.40
N CYS A 81 -14.82 -9.55 7.91
CA CYS A 81 -14.30 -10.59 8.77
C CYS A 81 -15.27 -11.78 8.79
N GLY A 82 -14.77 -12.92 9.24
CA GLY A 82 -15.59 -14.09 9.58
C GLY A 82 -15.58 -14.33 11.09
N ASP A 83 -16.16 -15.45 11.51
CA ASP A 83 -16.01 -15.96 12.86
C ASP A 83 -15.42 -17.38 12.80
N ALA A 84 -14.75 -17.79 13.88
CA ALA A 84 -14.22 -19.14 13.98
C ALA A 84 -15.33 -20.19 13.80
N GLY A 85 -15.15 -21.09 12.84
CA GLY A 85 -16.12 -22.16 12.54
C GLY A 85 -17.39 -21.72 11.81
N LYS A 86 -17.55 -20.44 11.45
CA LYS A 86 -18.70 -19.98 10.67
C LYS A 86 -18.35 -19.72 9.20
N THR A 87 -19.18 -20.24 8.32
CA THR A 87 -19.05 -20.09 6.86
C THR A 87 -19.64 -18.79 6.31
N GLU A 88 -20.18 -17.93 7.18
CA GLU A 88 -20.78 -16.65 6.82
C GLU A 88 -19.94 -15.48 7.32
N MET A 89 -20.06 -14.33 6.66
CA MET A 89 -19.42 -13.10 7.12
C MET A 89 -20.08 -12.57 8.39
N ASN A 90 -19.28 -11.94 9.24
CA ASN A 90 -19.82 -11.24 10.41
C ASN A 90 -20.17 -9.80 10.04
N TYR A 91 -21.48 -9.53 9.88
CA TYR A 91 -22.02 -8.21 9.57
C TYR A 91 -22.33 -7.35 10.82
N LYS A 92 -22.11 -7.87 12.04
CA LYS A 92 -22.39 -7.14 13.28
C LYS A 92 -21.18 -6.33 13.71
N SER A 93 -20.00 -6.95 13.72
CA SER A 93 -18.76 -6.29 14.13
C SER A 93 -17.53 -7.09 13.68
N CYS A 94 -16.44 -6.37 13.38
CA CYS A 94 -15.13 -6.96 13.16
C CYS A 94 -14.15 -6.54 14.25
N PRO A 95 -13.29 -7.44 14.73
CA PRO A 95 -12.35 -7.11 15.80
C PRO A 95 -11.23 -6.19 15.31
N VAL A 96 -10.76 -5.34 16.22
CA VAL A 96 -9.58 -4.49 15.99
C VAL A 96 -8.35 -5.24 16.47
N CYS A 97 -7.54 -5.73 15.53
CA CYS A 97 -6.29 -6.43 15.81
C CYS A 97 -5.34 -6.33 14.62
N SER A 98 -4.04 -6.48 14.86
CA SER A 98 -3.00 -6.36 13.81
C SER A 98 -3.11 -7.44 12.73
N SER A 99 -3.53 -8.65 13.11
CA SER A 99 -3.73 -9.80 12.21
C SER A 99 -5.19 -9.97 11.80
N SER A 100 -5.91 -8.86 11.60
CA SER A 100 -7.28 -8.88 11.06
C SER A 100 -7.28 -9.15 9.55
N ALA A 101 -8.41 -9.65 9.04
CA ALA A 101 -8.57 -9.98 7.62
C ALA A 101 -8.24 -8.78 6.70
N VAL A 102 -8.72 -7.59 7.05
CA VAL A 102 -8.49 -6.34 6.30
C VAL A 102 -7.02 -5.92 6.37
N ASN A 103 -6.41 -5.92 7.56
CA ASN A 103 -5.02 -5.49 7.73
C ASN A 103 -4.06 -6.41 6.98
N VAL A 104 -4.27 -7.72 7.08
CA VAL A 104 -3.44 -8.73 6.40
C VAL A 104 -3.63 -8.65 4.88
N PHE A 105 -4.87 -8.45 4.41
CA PHE A 105 -5.14 -8.24 2.98
C PHE A 105 -4.33 -7.07 2.42
N TRP A 106 -4.42 -5.89 3.04
CA TRP A 106 -3.73 -4.71 2.53
C TRP A 106 -2.21 -4.88 2.55
N LYS A 107 -1.64 -5.49 3.60
CA LYS A 107 -0.20 -5.83 3.61
C LYS A 107 0.17 -6.76 2.46
N ALA A 108 -0.61 -7.80 2.22
CA ALA A 108 -0.34 -8.77 1.16
C ALA A 108 -0.46 -8.14 -0.23
N ALA A 109 -1.48 -7.30 -0.45
CA ALA A 109 -1.69 -6.57 -1.70
C ALA A 109 -0.60 -5.50 -1.95
N SER A 110 -0.23 -4.73 -0.92
CA SER A 110 0.87 -3.76 -0.95
C SER A 110 2.21 -4.41 -1.28
N LYS A 111 2.52 -5.56 -0.66
CA LYS A 111 3.70 -6.36 -0.99
C LYS A 111 3.71 -6.78 -2.45
N ALA A 112 2.60 -7.35 -2.93
CA ALA A 112 2.48 -7.79 -4.31
C ALA A 112 2.67 -6.63 -5.31
N LEU A 113 2.14 -5.44 -5.00
CA LEU A 113 2.35 -4.24 -5.80
C LEU A 113 3.84 -3.85 -5.83
N ALA A 114 4.48 -3.77 -4.67
CA ALA A 114 5.90 -3.42 -4.55
C ALA A 114 6.82 -4.39 -5.30
N GLU A 115 6.54 -5.69 -5.27
CA GLU A 115 7.30 -6.71 -5.99
C GLU A 115 7.17 -6.59 -7.53
N THR A 116 6.06 -6.02 -8.01
CA THR A 116 5.85 -5.76 -9.45
C THR A 116 6.47 -4.46 -9.93
N ALA A 117 6.87 -3.56 -9.02
CA ALA A 117 7.33 -2.24 -9.38
C ALA A 117 8.66 -2.25 -10.14
N CYS A 118 8.80 -1.28 -11.06
CA CYS A 118 9.97 -1.15 -11.92
C CYS A 118 10.18 0.29 -12.41
N GLY A 119 11.44 0.62 -12.73
CA GLY A 119 11.86 1.95 -13.14
C GLY A 119 11.88 2.93 -11.96
N VAL A 120 11.33 4.12 -12.16
CA VAL A 120 11.08 5.10 -11.11
C VAL A 120 9.79 4.74 -10.38
N VAL A 121 9.83 4.71 -9.06
CA VAL A 121 8.61 4.61 -8.24
C VAL A 121 8.42 5.91 -7.48
N TYR A 122 7.17 6.27 -7.20
CA TYR A 122 6.82 7.51 -6.53
C TYR A 122 6.17 7.20 -5.20
N VAL A 123 6.32 8.10 -4.22
CA VAL A 123 5.54 8.07 -2.99
C VAL A 123 5.10 9.47 -2.60
N MET A 124 3.81 9.63 -2.29
CA MET A 124 3.32 10.82 -1.58
C MET A 124 3.35 10.60 -0.07
N LEU A 125 4.02 11.48 0.64
CA LEU A 125 4.11 11.49 2.11
C LEU A 125 3.50 12.79 2.67
N SER A 126 2.98 12.75 3.89
CA SER A 126 2.38 13.94 4.51
C SER A 126 3.44 14.77 5.23
N GLY A 127 3.71 15.98 4.73
CA GLY A 127 4.54 17.00 5.40
C GLY A 127 3.81 17.73 6.53
N SER A 128 2.47 17.66 6.58
CA SER A 128 1.65 18.28 7.63
C SER A 128 1.72 17.59 8.99
N ILE A 129 2.34 16.41 9.08
CA ILE A 129 2.45 15.63 10.31
C ILE A 129 3.91 15.52 10.77
N LYS A 130 4.10 15.22 12.05
CA LYS A 130 5.43 14.86 12.55
C LYS A 130 5.83 13.51 11.95
N ASN A 131 7.01 13.45 11.34
CA ASN A 131 7.55 12.28 10.64
C ASN A 131 6.67 11.88 9.44
N ALA A 132 6.98 12.46 8.28
CA ALA A 132 6.36 12.13 7.01
C ALA A 132 6.56 10.65 6.63
N PHE A 133 7.75 10.12 6.91
CA PHE A 133 8.03 8.69 6.84
C PHE A 133 7.87 8.02 8.21
N ASP A 134 7.26 6.84 8.22
CA ASP A 134 7.08 6.01 9.41
C ASP A 134 7.47 4.57 9.07
N PRO A 135 8.53 4.02 9.66
CA PRO A 135 9.00 2.66 9.36
C PRO A 135 7.97 1.58 9.74
N ASN A 136 6.99 1.90 10.59
CA ASN A 136 5.91 0.98 10.98
C ASN A 136 4.65 1.10 10.10
N SER A 137 4.58 2.08 9.20
CA SER A 137 3.48 2.19 8.22
C SER A 137 3.51 1.02 7.23
N VAL A 138 2.41 0.77 6.50
CA VAL A 138 2.42 -0.24 5.42
C VAL A 138 3.47 0.10 4.37
N PHE A 139 3.60 1.38 4.00
CA PHE A 139 4.67 1.84 3.12
C PHE A 139 6.06 1.49 3.66
N GLY A 140 6.37 1.87 4.89
CA GLY A 140 7.69 1.66 5.50
C GLY A 140 8.01 0.19 5.77
N SER A 141 7.08 -0.55 6.36
CA SER A 141 7.30 -1.93 6.84
C SER A 141 7.06 -3.00 5.78
N VAL A 142 6.37 -2.68 4.69
CA VAL A 142 6.00 -3.65 3.65
C VAL A 142 6.44 -3.17 2.26
N GLU A 143 6.02 -2.01 1.81
CA GLU A 143 6.21 -1.63 0.41
C GLU A 143 7.69 -1.35 0.10
N VAL A 144 8.32 -0.44 0.85
CA VAL A 144 9.74 -0.05 0.67
C VAL A 144 10.66 -1.25 0.81
N VAL A 145 10.40 -2.15 1.77
CA VAL A 145 11.25 -3.32 2.02
C VAL A 145 11.14 -4.36 0.91
N ASN A 146 10.02 -4.42 0.18
CA ASN A 146 9.80 -5.37 -0.91
C ASN A 146 10.09 -4.81 -2.31
N LEU A 147 10.56 -3.56 -2.42
CA LEU A 147 11.09 -3.05 -3.69
C LEU A 147 12.30 -3.88 -4.14
N ASN A 148 12.23 -4.34 -5.40
CA ASN A 148 13.28 -5.14 -6.02
C ASN A 148 14.35 -4.22 -6.65
N PRO A 149 15.59 -4.21 -6.15
CA PRO A 149 16.63 -3.29 -6.63
C PRO A 149 17.11 -3.60 -8.06
N ASN A 150 16.85 -4.79 -8.57
CA ASN A 150 17.15 -5.14 -9.97
C ASN A 150 16.12 -4.55 -10.95
N LYS A 151 14.97 -4.08 -10.46
CA LYS A 151 13.88 -3.53 -11.28
C LYS A 151 13.63 -2.05 -11.00
N VAL A 152 13.72 -1.64 -9.74
CA VAL A 152 13.48 -0.27 -9.28
C VAL A 152 14.80 0.48 -9.24
N ARG A 153 14.97 1.47 -10.12
CA ARG A 153 16.20 2.27 -10.20
C ARG A 153 16.22 3.40 -9.17
N SER A 154 15.06 4.01 -8.94
CA SER A 154 14.93 5.14 -8.03
C SER A 154 13.55 5.21 -7.40
N LEU A 155 13.50 5.79 -6.21
CA LEU A 155 12.28 6.22 -5.55
C LEU A 155 12.29 7.74 -5.46
N GLN A 156 11.21 8.38 -5.92
CA GLN A 156 10.97 9.81 -5.76
C GLN A 156 9.88 10.03 -4.70
N ALA A 157 10.23 10.70 -3.61
CA ALA A 157 9.30 11.12 -2.58
C ALA A 157 8.78 12.53 -2.86
N TRP A 158 7.47 12.72 -2.69
CA TRP A 158 6.80 14.00 -2.67
C TRP A 158 6.26 14.23 -1.26
N VAL A 159 6.89 15.13 -0.50
CA VAL A 159 6.46 15.49 0.84
C VAL A 159 5.49 16.65 0.73
N MET A 160 4.21 16.37 0.92
CA MET A 160 3.12 17.29 0.61
C MET A 160 2.57 17.94 1.89
N THR A 161 2.63 19.27 1.96
CA THR A 161 2.04 20.07 3.04
C THR A 161 0.65 20.56 2.64
N ASP A 162 -0.29 20.54 3.59
CA ASP A 162 -1.64 21.05 3.34
C ASP A 162 -1.62 22.54 2.99
N ILE A 163 -2.53 22.96 2.10
CA ILE A 163 -2.64 24.36 1.67
C ILE A 163 -2.95 25.26 2.89
N GLY A 164 -2.07 26.23 3.15
CA GLY A 164 -2.18 27.12 4.31
C GLY A 164 -1.84 26.45 5.65
N GLY A 165 -1.42 25.19 5.63
CA GLY A 165 -0.92 24.45 6.78
C GLY A 165 0.54 24.80 7.11
N VAL A 166 0.99 24.31 8.27
CA VAL A 166 2.39 24.43 8.70
C VAL A 166 3.10 23.12 8.38
N ALA A 167 4.20 23.19 7.64
CA ALA A 167 5.09 22.04 7.42
C ALA A 167 5.66 21.56 8.77
N ARG A 168 5.40 20.29 9.09
CA ARG A 168 5.90 19.61 10.30
C ARG A 168 7.01 18.62 9.99
N ASP A 169 7.19 18.29 8.73
CA ASP A 169 8.34 17.57 8.20
C ASP A 169 8.62 18.03 6.75
N SER A 170 9.79 17.71 6.22
CA SER A 170 10.22 18.09 4.86
C SER A 170 11.23 17.09 4.33
N CYS A 171 11.69 17.26 3.09
CA CYS A 171 12.77 16.48 2.51
C CYS A 171 14.09 16.55 3.29
N SER A 172 14.29 17.61 4.08
CA SER A 172 15.46 17.75 4.97
C SER A 172 15.26 17.07 6.35
N GLY A 173 14.08 16.50 6.58
CA GLY A 173 13.66 15.92 7.85
C GLY A 173 14.35 14.61 8.20
N SER A 174 14.45 14.32 9.50
CA SER A 174 15.08 13.09 9.98
C SER A 174 14.35 11.83 9.54
N SER A 175 13.02 11.87 9.42
CA SER A 175 12.24 10.73 8.94
C SER A 175 12.54 10.41 7.47
N ILE A 176 12.74 11.44 6.64
CA ILE A 176 13.10 11.28 5.23
C ILE A 176 14.53 10.76 5.08
N ASN A 177 15.47 11.22 5.92
CA ASN A 177 16.83 10.67 5.96
C ASN A 177 16.85 9.17 6.33
N GLU A 178 15.92 8.71 7.17
CA GLU A 178 15.75 7.29 7.47
C GLU A 178 15.29 6.49 6.24
N LEU A 179 14.30 7.01 5.50
CA LEU A 179 13.86 6.42 4.22
C LEU A 179 15.00 6.36 3.21
N GLU A 180 15.76 7.45 3.05
CA GLU A 180 16.94 7.50 2.18
C GLU A 180 17.96 6.42 2.56
N SER A 181 18.21 6.25 3.85
CA SER A 181 19.16 5.25 4.37
C SER A 181 18.71 3.81 4.03
N ILE A 182 17.43 3.50 4.14
CA ILE A 182 16.86 2.19 3.77
C ILE A 182 17.04 1.93 2.27
N LEU A 183 16.77 2.93 1.42
CA LEU A 183 16.88 2.80 -0.04
C LEU A 183 18.34 2.68 -0.49
N LYS A 184 19.24 3.44 0.14
CA LYS A 184 20.68 3.38 -0.10
C LYS A 184 21.25 2.00 0.18
N GLN A 185 20.84 1.34 1.27
CA GLN A 185 21.24 -0.04 1.57
C GLN A 185 20.78 -1.04 0.50
N LYS A 186 19.66 -0.74 -0.18
CA LYS A 186 19.15 -1.54 -1.30
C LYS A 186 19.77 -1.17 -2.65
N SER A 187 20.67 -0.19 -2.73
CA SER A 187 21.17 0.37 -3.99
C SER A 187 20.08 0.96 -4.88
N ILE A 188 19.02 1.51 -4.28
CA ILE A 188 17.97 2.26 -4.98
C ILE A 188 18.25 3.76 -4.80
N GLN A 189 18.28 4.52 -5.90
CA GLN A 189 18.48 5.98 -5.83
C GLN A 189 17.29 6.66 -5.15
N PHE A 190 17.55 7.71 -4.38
CA PHE A 190 16.51 8.47 -3.71
C PHE A 190 16.52 9.93 -4.16
N THR A 191 15.33 10.48 -4.41
CA THR A 191 15.12 11.91 -4.63
C THR A 191 13.89 12.34 -3.85
N CYS A 192 13.91 13.56 -3.31
CA CYS A 192 12.79 14.10 -2.55
C CYS A 192 12.47 15.51 -3.04
N LEU A 193 11.17 15.81 -3.14
CA LEU A 193 10.64 17.13 -3.46
C LEU A 193 9.59 17.52 -2.43
N ASP A 194 9.75 18.71 -1.83
CA ASP A 194 8.71 19.33 -1.00
C ASP A 194 7.69 20.01 -1.91
N ASP A 195 6.40 19.83 -1.62
CA ASP A 195 5.26 20.48 -2.27
C ASP A 195 5.33 20.42 -3.81
N TYR A 196 5.43 19.19 -4.34
CA TYR A 196 5.47 18.92 -5.77
C TYR A 196 4.22 19.49 -6.49
N LYS A 197 4.44 20.10 -7.66
CA LYS A 197 3.42 20.81 -8.44
C LYS A 197 2.95 19.99 -9.64
#